data_AF-A0A5E4YGF7-F1
#
_entry.id   AF-A0A5E4YGF7-F1
#
_cell.length_a   1.000
_cell.length_b   1.000
_cell.length_c   1.000
_cell.angle_alpha   90.00
_cell.angle_beta   90.00
_cell.angle_gamma   90.00
#
_symmetry.space_group_name_H-M   'P 1'
#
loop_
_entity.id
_entity.type
_entity.pdbx_description
1 polymer ?
#
loop_
_entity_poly.entity_id
_entity_poly.type
_entity_poly.pdbx_seq_one_letter_code
_entity_poly.pdbx_strand_id
1 'polypeptide(L)'
;MPVRRNLVAPLGHKPTDMHMKDTAAGVRAESSAASHLIGENLRIGSLHSATGTLPTLGIATSTTATRTTTTRATRAWPLPSAESNLFAPLVQAYLDCRRNKRTSTSAQAFEEHVERNLFDLHEELASGEYRPGRYICFVITRPKPREVWAAGFRDRVVHHLLYNHIAPRFHASFVADSCACIPGRGTLYAARRLEHQVRSISRNWSRPTNYLKCDLANFFVSINKTVLLEQLQRRVFEPWWMALAETILMHDPRGNVEVRGSGRELARVPAHKSLFNAPSTHGLPIGNLSSQFFANVLLDDLDQHVKHRIRAPHYVRYVDDFVLLHEDAAWLNWARERIEAKLADLDLRLNPSKTILQPASRGIDFVGHVLKPWRRTTRPRTMTAALRRVAEAAPEDVHQTANSYFGLLRQASHSRHDRAALANVVRRRGHAVSAALTKAYRSKA
;
A
#
# COMPACT_ATOMS: atom_id res chain seq x y z
N MET A 1 -20.69 -1.11 -26.34
CA MET A 1 -19.96 -0.18 -25.45
C MET A 1 -19.96 -0.76 -24.03
N PRO A 2 -18.93 -1.49 -23.57
CA PRO A 2 -19.01 -2.14 -22.26
C PRO A 2 -18.61 -1.16 -21.14
N VAL A 3 -19.59 -0.86 -20.28
CA VAL A 3 -19.47 0.02 -19.11
C VAL A 3 -18.64 -0.69 -18.03
N ARG A 4 -17.47 -0.13 -17.70
CA ARG A 4 -16.54 -0.66 -16.69
C ARG A 4 -17.13 -0.55 -15.27
N ARG A 5 -17.49 -1.71 -14.67
CA ARG A 5 -18.04 -1.87 -13.31
C ARG A 5 -17.12 -1.29 -12.24
N ASN A 6 -17.66 -0.45 -11.35
CA ASN A 6 -16.98 0.16 -10.22
C ASN A 6 -17.78 -0.16 -8.95
N LEU A 7 -17.40 -1.17 -8.18
CA LEU A 7 -18.05 -1.47 -6.89
C LEU A 7 -17.07 -2.11 -5.93
N VAL A 8 -16.57 -1.34 -4.95
CA VAL A 8 -16.20 -1.85 -3.62
C VAL A 8 -16.33 -0.71 -2.60
N ALA A 9 -17.15 -0.91 -1.58
CA ALA A 9 -17.00 -0.26 -0.27
C ALA A 9 -16.19 -1.22 0.63
N PRO A 10 -15.29 -0.72 1.51
CA PRO A 10 -14.42 -1.58 2.30
C PRO A 10 -15.25 -2.39 3.31
N LEU A 11 -15.28 -3.71 3.14
CA LEU A 11 -15.75 -4.64 4.15
C LEU A 11 -14.59 -4.92 5.13
N GLY A 12 -14.94 -5.06 6.40
CA GLY A 12 -13.97 -5.18 7.50
C GLY A 12 -13.40 -6.59 7.68
N HIS A 13 -12.24 -6.59 8.35
CA HIS A 13 -11.42 -7.68 8.90
C HIS A 13 -10.22 -8.13 8.04
N LYS A 14 -9.03 -7.93 8.65
CA LYS A 14 -7.65 -8.15 8.16
C LYS A 14 -7.13 -7.08 7.19
N PRO A 15 -5.80 -6.84 7.13
CA PRO A 15 -5.18 -5.81 6.31
C PRO A 15 -5.65 -6.05 4.89
N THR A 16 -6.53 -5.18 4.40
CA THR A 16 -7.14 -5.36 3.10
C THR A 16 -6.15 -4.77 2.12
N ASP A 17 -5.31 -5.64 1.56
CA ASP A 17 -4.62 -5.32 0.33
C ASP A 17 -5.67 -4.81 -0.66
N MET A 18 -5.42 -3.64 -1.22
CA MET A 18 -6.43 -2.88 -1.95
C MET A 18 -7.01 -3.81 -3.03
N HIS A 19 -8.34 -3.94 -3.12
CA HIS A 19 -8.98 -4.68 -4.23
C HIS A 19 -8.68 -3.94 -5.54
N MET A 20 -7.51 -4.22 -6.12
CA MET A 20 -7.17 -3.81 -7.48
C MET A 20 -8.11 -4.50 -8.44
N LYS A 21 -8.72 -3.68 -9.28
CA LYS A 21 -9.50 -4.14 -10.43
C LYS A 21 -8.57 -4.80 -11.44
N ASP A 22 -9.16 -5.67 -12.25
CA ASP A 22 -8.49 -6.43 -13.29
C ASP A 22 -7.54 -5.58 -14.13
N THR A 23 -6.34 -6.14 -14.25
CA THR A 23 -5.24 -5.71 -15.07
C THR A 23 -5.40 -6.16 -16.54
N ALA A 24 -6.63 -6.35 -17.03
CA ALA A 24 -6.85 -6.75 -18.41
C ALA A 24 -6.77 -5.55 -19.37
N ALA A 25 -5.84 -5.60 -20.32
CA ALA A 25 -5.94 -4.84 -21.56
C ALA A 25 -7.10 -5.41 -22.38
N GLY A 26 -7.95 -4.56 -22.95
CA GLY A 26 -8.92 -5.00 -23.95
C GLY A 26 -8.18 -5.27 -25.25
N VAL A 27 -7.75 -6.50 -25.47
CA VAL A 27 -7.20 -6.91 -26.77
C VAL A 27 -8.39 -7.10 -27.71
N ARG A 28 -8.57 -6.18 -28.66
CA ARG A 28 -9.29 -6.48 -29.89
C ARG A 28 -8.31 -7.22 -30.78
N ALA A 29 -8.59 -8.50 -31.01
CA ALA A 29 -7.92 -9.27 -32.03
C ALA A 29 -8.38 -8.74 -33.40
N GLU A 30 -7.44 -8.22 -34.18
CA GLU A 30 -7.58 -8.16 -35.63
C GLU A 30 -6.42 -8.95 -36.23
N SER A 31 -6.79 -10.02 -36.92
CA SER A 31 -5.93 -10.84 -37.76
C SER A 31 -5.56 -10.03 -39.01
N SER A 32 -4.28 -9.92 -39.33
CA SER A 32 -3.85 -9.92 -40.73
C SER A 32 -2.40 -10.37 -40.82
N ALA A 33 -2.21 -11.48 -41.52
CA ALA A 33 -0.94 -11.84 -42.12
C ALA A 33 -0.76 -11.01 -43.40
N ALA A 34 0.38 -10.34 -43.53
CA ALA A 34 1.02 -10.05 -44.83
C ALA A 34 2.43 -9.48 -44.56
N SER A 35 3.45 -10.22 -44.98
CA SER A 35 4.81 -9.72 -45.16
C SER A 35 4.86 -8.63 -46.24
N HIS A 36 5.80 -7.68 -46.14
CA HIS A 36 6.75 -7.36 -47.22
C HIS A 36 7.85 -6.40 -46.72
N LEU A 37 9.09 -6.73 -47.10
CA LEU A 37 10.28 -5.88 -47.10
C LEU A 37 10.10 -4.71 -48.09
N ILE A 38 10.71 -3.55 -47.78
CA ILE A 38 11.46 -2.65 -48.68
C ILE A 38 12.07 -1.55 -47.79
N GLY A 39 13.38 -1.30 -47.93
CA GLY A 39 14.10 -0.23 -47.25
C GLY A 39 14.24 1.03 -48.10
N GLU A 40 14.75 2.09 -47.48
CA GLU A 40 15.68 3.08 -48.06
C GLU A 40 15.97 4.18 -47.01
N ASN A 41 17.21 4.26 -46.53
CA ASN A 41 18.08 5.44 -46.68
C ASN A 41 19.27 5.45 -45.70
N LEU A 42 20.42 5.14 -46.30
CA LEU A 42 21.70 5.88 -46.27
C LEU A 42 22.54 5.91 -44.97
N ARG A 43 23.63 5.14 -45.04
CA ARG A 43 24.92 5.35 -44.35
C ARG A 43 25.72 6.47 -45.04
N ILE A 44 26.53 7.20 -44.26
CA ILE A 44 27.85 7.76 -44.62
C ILE A 44 28.63 7.82 -43.29
N GLY A 45 29.87 7.40 -43.06
CA GLY A 45 31.02 6.79 -43.77
C GLY A 45 31.94 6.25 -42.63
N SER A 46 33.10 5.63 -42.77
CA SER A 46 34.03 5.34 -43.86
C SER A 46 34.88 4.14 -43.38
N LEU A 47 35.21 3.23 -44.29
CA LEU A 47 36.21 2.18 -44.10
C LEU A 47 37.63 2.77 -44.06
N HIS A 48 38.55 2.08 -43.38
CA HIS A 48 39.85 1.70 -43.95
C HIS A 48 40.21 0.28 -43.50
N SER A 49 40.47 -0.59 -44.48
CA SER A 49 40.95 -1.97 -44.37
C SER A 49 42.48 -2.01 -44.20
N ALA A 50 42.98 -3.12 -43.64
CA ALA A 50 43.84 -4.11 -44.35
C ALA A 50 44.88 -4.79 -43.42
N THR A 51 44.68 -6.10 -43.21
CA THR A 51 45.64 -7.21 -43.33
C THR A 51 47.15 -7.03 -43.02
N GLY A 52 47.71 -7.96 -42.24
CA GLY A 52 49.15 -8.28 -42.28
C GLY A 52 49.59 -9.32 -41.24
N THR A 53 50.00 -10.49 -41.71
CA THR A 53 50.49 -11.64 -40.92
C THR A 53 52.01 -11.56 -40.66
N LEU A 54 52.44 -12.20 -39.56
CA LEU A 54 53.77 -12.53 -38.99
C LEU A 54 55.07 -12.45 -39.83
N PRO A 55 56.21 -12.29 -39.13
CA PRO A 55 57.27 -13.32 -39.21
C PRO A 55 57.88 -13.77 -37.86
N THR A 56 58.21 -15.06 -37.75
CA THR A 56 59.21 -15.68 -36.85
C THR A 56 60.61 -15.48 -37.47
N LEU A 57 61.76 -15.39 -36.78
CA LEU A 57 62.44 -16.39 -35.93
C LEU A 57 63.63 -15.72 -35.22
N GLY A 58 63.92 -16.09 -33.97
CA GLY A 58 65.15 -15.73 -33.26
C GLY A 58 65.34 -16.60 -32.02
N ILE A 59 66.35 -17.47 -32.06
CA ILE A 59 66.70 -18.44 -31.02
C ILE A 59 67.50 -17.72 -29.92
N ALA A 60 67.03 -17.80 -28.67
CA ALA A 60 67.86 -17.53 -27.49
C ALA A 60 67.38 -18.38 -26.32
N THR A 61 68.20 -19.36 -25.94
CA THR A 61 68.08 -20.19 -24.75
C THR A 61 68.51 -19.37 -23.53
N SER A 62 67.66 -19.23 -22.49
CA SER A 62 68.06 -19.49 -21.10
C SER A 62 67.00 -19.14 -20.05
N THR A 63 66.91 -20.07 -19.09
CA THR A 63 66.48 -19.95 -17.69
C THR A 63 64.98 -19.78 -17.40
N THR A 64 64.31 -20.92 -17.22
CA THR A 64 63.00 -21.04 -16.57
C THR A 64 63.08 -20.56 -15.12
N ALA A 65 62.68 -19.30 -14.88
CA ALA A 65 62.36 -18.81 -13.54
C ALA A 65 60.86 -19.03 -13.29
N THR A 66 60.53 -19.98 -12.41
CA THR A 66 59.15 -20.20 -11.94
C THR A 66 58.71 -18.99 -11.11
N ARG A 67 58.10 -18.00 -11.76
CA ARG A 67 57.50 -16.85 -11.09
C ARG A 67 56.11 -17.22 -10.63
N THR A 68 56.00 -17.63 -9.37
CA THR A 68 54.71 -17.77 -8.68
C THR A 68 54.08 -16.39 -8.51
N THR A 69 53.28 -15.95 -9.48
CA THR A 69 52.38 -14.81 -9.28
C THR A 69 51.24 -15.28 -8.38
N THR A 70 51.31 -14.91 -7.10
CA THR A 70 50.18 -15.00 -6.18
C THR A 70 49.11 -14.02 -6.65
N THR A 71 48.15 -14.50 -7.44
CA THR A 71 46.91 -13.77 -7.70
C THR A 71 46.20 -13.65 -6.36
N ARG A 72 46.17 -12.44 -5.79
CA ARG A 72 45.41 -12.16 -4.57
C ARG A 72 43.96 -12.48 -4.89
N ALA A 73 43.43 -13.54 -4.29
CA ALA A 73 42.03 -13.89 -4.42
C ALA A 73 41.20 -12.63 -4.12
N THR A 74 40.34 -12.25 -5.07
CA THR A 74 39.21 -11.37 -4.77
C THR A 74 38.56 -11.93 -3.51
N ARG A 75 38.43 -11.10 -2.48
CA ARG A 75 37.63 -11.45 -1.31
C ARG A 75 36.22 -11.73 -1.82
N ALA A 76 35.89 -13.00 -2.02
CA ALA A 76 34.53 -13.44 -2.12
C ALA A 76 33.92 -13.10 -0.76
N TRP A 77 33.15 -12.01 -0.70
CA TRP A 77 32.20 -11.89 0.38
C TRP A 77 31.33 -13.14 0.29
N PRO A 78 31.15 -13.88 1.39
CA PRO A 78 30.10 -14.88 1.40
C PRO A 78 28.82 -14.13 1.05
N LEU A 79 28.24 -14.45 -0.11
CA LEU A 79 26.84 -14.15 -0.34
C LEU A 79 26.12 -14.66 0.92
N PRO A 80 25.24 -13.85 1.54
CA PRO A 80 24.44 -14.34 2.65
C PRO A 80 23.80 -15.63 2.18
N SER A 81 24.26 -16.78 2.71
CA SER A 81 23.73 -18.07 2.32
C SER A 81 22.23 -17.96 2.47
N ALA A 82 21.49 -18.12 1.38
CA ALA A 82 20.04 -18.21 1.44
C ALA A 82 19.69 -19.19 2.57
N GLU A 83 18.66 -18.88 3.35
CA GLU A 83 18.20 -19.83 4.36
C GLU A 83 17.98 -21.17 3.68
N SER A 84 18.53 -22.25 4.25
CA SER A 84 18.55 -23.59 3.66
C SER A 84 17.17 -24.19 3.42
N ASN A 85 16.10 -23.46 3.77
CA ASN A 85 14.71 -23.82 3.57
C ASN A 85 13.84 -22.63 3.09
N LEU A 86 14.31 -21.81 2.14
CA LEU A 86 13.55 -20.65 1.63
C LEU A 86 12.29 -21.04 0.84
N PHE A 87 12.28 -22.22 0.22
CA PHE A 87 11.19 -22.66 -0.66
C PHE A 87 9.85 -22.80 0.06
N ALA A 88 9.81 -23.41 1.24
CA ALA A 88 8.56 -23.57 1.98
C ALA A 88 7.91 -22.22 2.40
N PRO A 89 8.66 -21.24 2.97
CA PRO A 89 8.19 -19.87 3.17
C PRO A 89 7.71 -19.19 1.89
N LEU A 90 8.40 -19.41 0.76
CA LEU A 90 8.01 -18.84 -0.54
C LEU A 90 6.64 -19.38 -1.01
N VAL A 91 6.42 -20.68 -0.89
CA VAL A 91 5.13 -21.32 -1.20
C VAL A 91 4.03 -20.75 -0.29
N GLN A 92 4.29 -20.59 1.01
CA GLN A 92 3.34 -19.99 1.93
C GLN A 92 3.00 -18.54 1.56
N ALA A 93 4.00 -17.75 1.18
CA ALA A 93 3.82 -16.37 0.71
C ALA A 93 2.95 -16.31 -0.56
N TYR A 94 3.12 -17.26 -1.48
CA TYR A 94 2.26 -17.40 -2.65
C TYR A 94 0.80 -17.69 -2.26
N LEU A 95 0.58 -18.64 -1.35
CA LEU A 95 -0.77 -18.98 -0.88
C LEU A 95 -1.46 -17.77 -0.23
N ASP A 96 -0.72 -16.99 0.55
CA ASP A 96 -1.22 -15.77 1.19
C ASP A 96 -1.54 -14.67 0.17
N CYS A 97 -0.68 -14.45 -0.82
CA CYS A 97 -0.89 -13.52 -1.92
C CYS A 97 -2.14 -13.89 -2.75
N ARG A 98 -2.34 -15.20 -2.99
CA ARG A 98 -3.45 -15.73 -3.80
C ARG A 98 -4.82 -15.58 -3.14
N ARG A 99 -4.91 -15.68 -1.81
CA ARG A 99 -6.17 -15.98 -1.07
C ARG A 99 -7.40 -15.18 -1.52
N ASN A 100 -7.25 -13.91 -1.88
CA ASN A 100 -8.35 -13.03 -2.30
C ASN A 100 -8.22 -12.50 -3.74
N LYS A 101 -7.27 -13.02 -4.52
CA LYS A 101 -6.82 -12.47 -5.81
C LYS A 101 -6.73 -13.50 -6.93
N ARG A 102 -7.11 -14.76 -6.66
CA ARG A 102 -7.00 -15.88 -7.61
C ARG A 102 -7.65 -15.61 -8.97
N THR A 103 -8.75 -14.87 -9.02
CA THR A 103 -9.47 -14.57 -10.27
C THR A 103 -8.86 -13.43 -11.07
N SER A 104 -7.81 -12.76 -10.57
CA SER A 104 -7.17 -11.68 -11.31
C SER A 104 -6.32 -12.24 -12.44
N THR A 105 -6.30 -11.57 -13.60
CA THR A 105 -5.52 -12.01 -14.77
C THR A 105 -4.04 -12.24 -14.43
N SER A 106 -3.45 -11.36 -13.61
CA SER A 106 -2.04 -11.51 -13.19
C SER A 106 -1.80 -12.74 -12.32
N ALA A 107 -2.78 -13.14 -11.49
CA ALA A 107 -2.68 -14.35 -10.69
C ALA A 107 -2.88 -15.60 -11.55
N GLN A 108 -3.83 -15.57 -12.48
CA GLN A 108 -4.08 -16.67 -13.41
C GLN A 108 -2.88 -16.96 -14.31
N ALA A 109 -2.26 -15.92 -14.88
CA ALA A 109 -1.05 -16.06 -15.69
C ALA A 109 0.13 -16.64 -14.88
N PHE A 110 0.23 -16.33 -13.59
CA PHE A 110 1.23 -16.94 -12.72
C PHE A 110 0.88 -18.40 -12.37
N GLU A 111 -0.41 -18.70 -12.15
CA GLU A 111 -0.90 -20.04 -11.81
C GLU A 111 -0.77 -21.04 -12.96
N GLU A 112 -0.82 -20.59 -14.22
CA GLU A 112 -0.66 -21.43 -15.42
C GLU A 112 0.67 -22.21 -15.41
N HIS A 113 1.73 -21.61 -14.85
CA HIS A 113 3.04 -22.24 -14.70
C HIS A 113 3.54 -22.14 -13.25
N VAL A 114 2.68 -22.42 -12.27
CA VAL A 114 2.95 -22.16 -10.85
C VAL A 114 4.25 -22.81 -10.34
N GLU A 115 4.50 -24.08 -10.66
CA GLU A 115 5.68 -24.80 -10.17
C GLU A 115 6.97 -24.19 -10.71
N ARG A 116 7.02 -23.98 -12.04
CA ARG A 116 8.16 -23.35 -12.71
C ARG A 116 8.39 -21.93 -12.20
N ASN A 117 7.34 -21.11 -12.13
CA ASN A 117 7.43 -19.74 -11.66
C ASN A 117 7.92 -19.65 -10.20
N LEU A 118 7.53 -20.58 -9.33
CA LEU A 118 8.00 -20.63 -7.95
C LEU A 118 9.44 -21.12 -7.84
N PHE A 119 9.83 -22.10 -8.65
CA PHE A 119 11.21 -22.61 -8.67
C PHE A 119 12.18 -21.56 -9.22
N ASP A 120 11.85 -20.92 -10.35
CA ASP A 120 12.67 -19.86 -10.94
C ASP A 120 12.81 -18.68 -9.95
N LEU A 121 11.71 -18.27 -9.31
CA LEU A 121 11.75 -17.22 -8.28
C LEU A 121 12.57 -17.62 -7.04
N HIS A 122 12.53 -18.89 -6.64
CA HIS A 122 13.35 -19.40 -5.56
C HIS A 122 14.83 -19.30 -5.90
N GLU A 123 15.25 -19.76 -7.09
CA GLU A 123 16.64 -19.70 -7.52
C GLU A 123 17.16 -18.26 -7.58
N GLU A 124 16.37 -17.34 -8.14
CA GLU A 124 16.70 -15.90 -8.17
C GLU A 124 16.87 -15.30 -6.77
N LEU A 125 16.02 -15.69 -5.82
CA LEU A 125 16.08 -15.21 -4.44
C LEU A 125 17.26 -15.83 -3.68
N ALA A 126 17.55 -17.11 -3.94
CA ALA A 126 18.63 -17.85 -3.30
C ALA A 126 20.01 -17.39 -3.81
N SER A 127 20.13 -17.09 -5.10
CA SER A 127 21.35 -16.56 -5.71
C SER A 127 21.59 -15.06 -5.41
N GLY A 128 20.55 -14.33 -5.01
CA GLY A 128 20.59 -12.87 -4.81
C GLY A 128 20.40 -12.06 -6.11
N GLU A 129 20.05 -12.72 -7.21
CA GLU A 129 19.81 -12.11 -8.52
C GLU A 129 18.41 -11.52 -8.67
N TYR A 130 17.51 -11.76 -7.71
CA TYR A 130 16.16 -11.20 -7.72
C TYR A 130 16.17 -9.68 -7.94
N ARG A 131 15.41 -9.25 -8.96
CA ARG A 131 15.08 -7.84 -9.22
C ARG A 131 13.56 -7.68 -9.34
N PRO A 132 12.97 -6.63 -8.72
CA PRO A 132 11.57 -6.32 -8.93
C PRO A 132 11.26 -6.04 -10.39
N GLY A 133 10.13 -6.57 -10.87
CA GLY A 133 9.71 -6.47 -12.26
C GLY A 133 8.95 -5.18 -12.59
N ARG A 134 8.25 -5.21 -13.73
CA ARG A 134 7.47 -4.07 -14.24
C ARG A 134 6.23 -3.79 -13.38
N TYR A 135 6.01 -2.52 -13.09
CA TYR A 135 4.81 -2.06 -12.38
C TYR A 135 3.69 -1.68 -13.35
N ILE A 136 2.46 -1.69 -12.84
CA ILE A 136 1.31 -1.09 -13.52
C ILE A 136 0.86 0.12 -12.72
N CYS A 137 0.80 1.29 -13.35
CA CYS A 137 0.28 2.51 -12.74
C CYS A 137 -1.09 2.86 -13.32
N PHE A 138 -2.09 3.08 -12.46
CA PHE A 138 -3.42 3.56 -12.87
C PHE A 138 -4.04 4.48 -11.84
N VAL A 139 -5.01 5.30 -12.25
CA VAL A 139 -5.67 6.26 -11.33
C VAL A 139 -7.00 5.74 -10.83
N ILE A 140 -7.18 5.77 -9.51
CA ILE A 140 -8.51 5.63 -8.88
C ILE A 140 -9.03 7.02 -8.55
N THR A 141 -10.17 7.39 -9.13
CA THR A 141 -10.75 8.75 -8.98
C THR A 141 -11.60 8.94 -7.72
N ARG A 142 -11.95 7.86 -6.99
CA ARG A 142 -12.86 7.88 -5.84
C ARG A 142 -12.27 7.16 -4.63
N PRO A 143 -12.54 7.63 -3.38
CA PRO A 143 -13.19 8.90 -3.02
C PRO A 143 -12.39 10.16 -3.37
N LYS A 144 -11.08 10.05 -3.57
CA LYS A 144 -10.19 11.10 -4.08
C LYS A 144 -9.27 10.50 -5.15
N PRO A 145 -8.91 11.26 -6.20
CA PRO A 145 -7.92 10.85 -7.18
C PRO A 145 -6.59 10.47 -6.54
N ARG A 146 -6.06 9.30 -6.89
CA ARG A 146 -4.73 8.84 -6.51
C ARG A 146 -4.19 7.87 -7.55
N GLU A 147 -2.88 7.89 -7.74
CA GLU A 147 -2.16 6.85 -8.44
C GLU A 147 -2.13 5.57 -7.60
N VAL A 148 -2.26 4.44 -8.28
CA VAL A 148 -2.05 3.11 -7.74
C VAL A 148 -0.95 2.45 -8.55
N TRP A 149 0.09 2.07 -7.84
CA TRP A 149 1.31 1.46 -8.36
C TRP A 149 1.31 0.01 -7.92
N ALA A 150 1.02 -0.86 -8.88
CA ALA A 150 0.77 -2.27 -8.66
C ALA A 150 1.98 -3.08 -9.14
N ALA A 151 2.68 -3.75 -8.22
CA ALA A 151 3.66 -4.77 -8.60
C ALA A 151 3.00 -5.93 -9.37
N GLY A 152 3.79 -6.62 -10.21
CA GLY A 152 3.40 -7.89 -10.81
C GLY A 152 3.12 -8.96 -9.76
N PHE A 153 2.41 -10.04 -10.12
CA PHE A 153 2.05 -11.08 -9.16
C PHE A 153 3.28 -11.76 -8.54
N ARG A 154 4.33 -12.03 -9.34
CA ARG A 154 5.65 -12.50 -8.89
C ARG A 154 6.19 -11.66 -7.74
N ASP A 155 6.27 -10.34 -7.92
CA ASP A 155 6.83 -9.44 -6.90
C ASP A 155 5.94 -9.30 -5.67
N ARG A 156 4.61 -9.45 -5.83
CA ARG A 156 3.69 -9.52 -4.68
C ARG A 156 3.95 -10.75 -3.83
N VAL A 157 4.28 -11.90 -4.42
CA VAL A 157 4.72 -13.08 -3.64
C VAL A 157 5.94 -12.73 -2.81
N VAL A 158 6.92 -12.02 -3.36
CA VAL A 158 8.12 -11.59 -2.63
C VAL A 158 7.79 -10.56 -1.53
N HIS A 159 6.88 -9.61 -1.78
CA HIS A 159 6.39 -8.70 -0.75
C HIS A 159 5.72 -9.46 0.41
N HIS A 160 4.96 -10.51 0.11
CA HIS A 160 4.37 -11.40 1.12
C HIS A 160 5.43 -12.20 1.88
N LEU A 161 6.45 -12.70 1.18
CA LEU A 161 7.57 -13.45 1.77
C LEU A 161 8.28 -12.60 2.83
N LEU A 162 8.70 -11.38 2.45
CA LEU A 162 9.33 -10.45 3.38
C LEU A 162 8.39 -10.12 4.54
N TYR A 163 7.15 -9.71 4.24
CA TYR A 163 6.18 -9.31 5.27
C TYR A 163 5.91 -10.43 6.28
N ASN A 164 5.70 -11.67 5.82
CA ASN A 164 5.42 -12.81 6.69
C ASN A 164 6.58 -13.07 7.67
N HIS A 165 7.82 -12.84 7.23
CA HIS A 165 9.00 -13.03 8.07
C HIS A 165 9.22 -11.88 9.08
N ILE A 166 9.20 -10.63 8.62
CA ILE A 166 9.61 -9.49 9.48
C ILE A 166 8.46 -8.88 10.28
N ALA A 167 7.23 -8.88 9.77
CA ALA A 167 6.11 -8.13 10.37
C ALA A 167 5.80 -8.51 11.84
N PRO A 168 5.89 -9.78 12.29
CA PRO A 168 5.65 -10.13 13.69
C PRO A 168 6.51 -9.34 14.68
N ARG A 169 7.80 -9.10 14.36
CA ARG A 169 8.75 -8.36 15.21
C ARG A 169 8.35 -6.89 15.39
N PHE A 170 7.78 -6.27 14.34
CA PHE A 170 7.30 -4.88 14.37
C PHE A 170 5.91 -4.78 15.01
N HIS A 171 5.01 -5.72 14.71
CA HIS A 171 3.68 -5.74 15.33
C HIS A 171 3.76 -5.87 16.86
N ALA A 172 4.79 -6.55 17.39
CA ALA A 172 5.04 -6.64 18.81
C ALA A 172 5.48 -5.32 19.45
N SER A 173 6.10 -4.39 18.70
CA SER A 173 6.47 -3.07 19.21
C SER A 173 5.37 -2.02 19.05
N PHE A 174 4.51 -2.16 18.04
CA PHE A 174 3.47 -1.19 17.74
C PHE A 174 2.52 -0.98 18.92
N VAL A 175 2.34 0.28 19.29
CA VAL A 175 1.38 0.67 20.33
C VAL A 175 -0.03 0.19 19.95
N ALA A 176 -0.84 -0.15 20.96
CA ALA A 176 -2.21 -0.64 20.74
C ALA A 176 -3.12 0.38 20.03
N ASP A 177 -2.74 1.66 20.07
CA ASP A 177 -3.43 2.78 19.45
C ASP A 177 -3.13 2.97 17.95
N SER A 178 -2.14 2.23 17.41
CA SER A 178 -1.91 2.12 15.97
C SER A 178 -2.85 1.07 15.37
N CYS A 179 -3.70 1.49 14.43
CA CYS A 179 -4.87 0.71 14.04
C CYS A 179 -4.92 0.26 12.57
N ALA A 180 -4.14 0.89 11.68
CA ALA A 180 -4.24 0.63 10.24
C ALA A 180 -3.27 -0.47 9.80
N CYS A 181 -3.64 -1.23 8.76
CA CYS A 181 -2.77 -2.23 8.13
C CYS A 181 -2.11 -3.25 9.07
N ILE A 182 -2.71 -3.50 10.23
CA ILE A 182 -2.26 -4.49 11.22
C ILE A 182 -3.35 -5.56 11.35
N PRO A 183 -3.03 -6.87 11.26
CA PRO A 183 -4.01 -7.93 11.41
C PRO A 183 -4.85 -7.80 12.68
N GLY A 184 -6.17 -7.92 12.54
CA GLY A 184 -7.14 -7.74 13.64
C GLY A 184 -7.47 -6.29 14.00
N ARG A 185 -6.69 -5.32 13.51
CA ARG A 185 -6.94 -3.88 13.67
C ARG A 185 -7.47 -3.30 12.34
N GLY A 186 -8.42 -2.38 12.42
CA GLY A 186 -9.09 -1.81 11.24
C GLY A 186 -9.89 -0.57 11.60
N THR A 187 -10.68 -0.05 10.66
CA THR A 187 -11.47 1.18 10.84
C THR A 187 -12.41 1.10 12.04
N LEU A 188 -13.13 -0.03 12.21
CA LEU A 188 -14.01 -0.24 13.36
C LEU A 188 -13.23 -0.31 14.68
N TYR A 189 -12.07 -0.94 14.69
CA TYR A 189 -11.20 -1.00 15.87
C TYR A 189 -10.75 0.42 16.27
N ALA A 190 -10.24 1.19 15.31
CA ALA A 190 -9.82 2.58 15.53
C ALA A 190 -10.96 3.47 16.03
N ALA A 191 -12.15 3.34 15.43
CA ALA A 191 -13.33 4.09 15.84
C ALA A 191 -13.79 3.73 17.27
N ARG A 192 -13.73 2.45 17.65
CA ARG A 192 -14.05 1.98 19.01
C ARG A 192 -13.00 2.44 20.02
N ARG A 193 -11.71 2.43 19.68
CA ARG A 193 -10.65 2.98 20.53
C ARG A 193 -10.86 4.46 20.79
N LEU A 194 -11.11 5.24 19.74
CA LEU A 194 -11.41 6.66 19.88
C LEU A 194 -12.65 6.88 20.76
N GLU A 195 -13.75 6.14 20.51
CA GLU A 195 -14.97 6.24 21.30
C GLU A 195 -14.72 5.94 22.79
N HIS A 196 -13.95 4.89 23.09
CA HIS A 196 -13.58 4.56 24.46
C HIS A 196 -12.74 5.67 25.10
N GLN A 197 -11.72 6.18 24.41
CA GLN A 197 -10.85 7.25 24.92
C GLN A 197 -11.64 8.54 25.19
N VAL A 198 -12.52 8.96 24.26
CA VAL A 198 -13.38 10.14 24.45
C VAL A 198 -14.27 9.96 25.67
N ARG A 199 -14.90 8.79 25.83
CA ARG A 199 -15.77 8.52 26.99
C ARG A 199 -14.99 8.47 28.29
N SER A 200 -13.76 7.97 28.28
CA SER A 200 -12.88 7.95 29.44
C SER A 200 -12.53 9.37 29.91
N ILE A 201 -11.94 10.19 29.02
CA ILE A 201 -11.50 11.55 29.38
C ILE A 201 -12.67 12.47 29.75
N SER A 202 -13.77 12.42 28.99
CA SER A 202 -14.93 13.29 29.24
C SER A 202 -15.83 12.80 30.38
N ARG A 203 -15.48 11.70 31.07
CA ARG A 203 -16.34 11.00 32.03
C ARG A 203 -17.75 10.78 31.47
N ASN A 204 -17.81 10.09 30.33
CA ASN A 204 -18.99 9.93 29.50
C ASN A 204 -19.64 11.30 29.21
N TRP A 205 -18.95 12.23 28.55
CA TRP A 205 -19.49 13.53 28.12
C TRP A 205 -20.02 14.45 29.23
N SER A 206 -19.80 14.13 30.51
CA SER A 206 -20.16 15.00 31.63
C SER A 206 -19.18 16.17 31.81
N ARG A 207 -17.96 16.04 31.27
CA ARG A 207 -16.95 17.09 31.24
C ARG A 207 -16.59 17.49 29.81
N PRO A 208 -16.34 18.78 29.56
CA PRO A 208 -15.83 19.22 28.27
C PRO A 208 -14.44 18.62 28.02
N THR A 209 -14.15 18.32 26.76
CA THR A 209 -12.83 17.87 26.32
C THR A 209 -12.58 18.40 24.92
N ASN A 210 -11.31 18.63 24.60
CA ASN A 210 -10.85 19.07 23.30
C ASN A 210 -10.16 17.92 22.58
N TYR A 211 -10.16 17.98 21.27
CA TYR A 211 -9.39 17.06 20.45
C TYR A 211 -8.49 17.85 19.51
N LEU A 212 -7.29 17.30 19.28
CA LEU A 212 -6.39 17.68 18.21
C LEU A 212 -6.41 16.55 17.19
N LYS A 213 -6.89 16.85 15.99
CA LYS A 213 -6.76 15.98 14.83
C LYS A 213 -5.60 16.45 13.99
N CYS A 214 -4.75 15.52 13.56
CA CYS A 214 -3.61 15.77 12.70
C CYS A 214 -3.67 14.81 11.49
N ASP A 215 -3.20 15.29 10.35
CA ASP A 215 -3.07 14.52 9.10
C ASP A 215 -1.73 14.89 8.47
N LEU A 216 -0.99 13.92 7.95
CA LEU A 216 0.30 14.18 7.31
C LEU A 216 0.12 14.69 5.89
N ALA A 217 0.90 15.70 5.52
CA ALA A 217 0.91 16.22 4.16
C ALA A 217 1.55 15.20 3.21
N ASN A 218 0.85 14.85 2.13
CA ASN A 218 1.37 14.05 1.01
C ASN A 218 2.10 12.77 1.44
N PHE A 219 1.59 12.11 2.49
CA PHE A 219 2.32 11.11 3.26
C PHE A 219 3.11 10.11 2.41
N PHE A 220 2.44 9.28 1.61
CA PHE A 220 3.09 8.21 0.85
C PHE A 220 4.18 8.70 -0.11
N VAL A 221 4.06 9.89 -0.72
CA VAL A 221 5.08 10.44 -1.63
C VAL A 221 6.20 11.19 -0.88
N SER A 222 5.98 11.51 0.39
CA SER A 222 6.94 12.23 1.25
C SER A 222 7.74 11.29 2.16
N ILE A 223 7.49 9.98 2.12
CA ILE A 223 8.25 9.02 2.93
C ILE A 223 9.71 9.02 2.47
N ASN A 224 10.62 9.42 3.35
CA ASN A 224 12.06 9.34 3.13
C ASN A 224 12.52 7.88 3.30
N LYS A 225 13.02 7.28 2.21
CA LYS A 225 13.41 5.86 2.18
C LYS A 225 14.65 5.59 3.02
N THR A 226 15.57 6.54 3.14
CA THR A 226 16.80 6.39 3.94
C THR A 226 16.47 6.30 5.43
N VAL A 227 15.61 7.19 5.94
CA VAL A 227 15.15 7.15 7.33
C VAL A 227 14.44 5.82 7.64
N LEU A 228 13.59 5.37 6.72
CA LEU A 228 12.89 4.10 6.87
C LEU A 228 13.85 2.88 6.81
N LEU A 229 14.91 2.95 5.99
CA LEU A 229 15.93 1.91 5.91
C LEU A 229 16.66 1.78 7.26
N GLU A 230 17.05 2.90 7.88
CA GLU A 230 17.66 2.91 9.21
C GLU A 230 16.75 2.29 10.28
N GLN A 231 15.44 2.53 10.21
CA GLN A 231 14.47 1.91 11.12
C GLN A 231 14.34 0.40 10.91
N LEU A 232 14.40 -0.07 9.67
CA LEU A 232 14.37 -1.51 9.38
C LEU A 232 15.63 -2.19 9.92
N GLN A 233 16.80 -1.58 9.73
CA GLN A 233 18.10 -2.09 10.21
C GLN A 233 18.15 -2.26 11.73
N ARG A 234 17.36 -1.49 12.50
CA ARG A 234 17.27 -1.65 13.96
C ARG A 234 16.59 -2.94 14.42
N ARG A 235 15.83 -3.63 13.54
CA ARG A 235 14.98 -4.77 13.91
C ARG A 235 15.10 -5.99 12.99
N VAL A 236 15.69 -5.83 11.80
CA VAL A 236 15.99 -6.92 10.87
C VAL A 236 17.50 -7.13 10.90
N PHE A 237 17.94 -8.19 11.56
CA PHE A 237 19.37 -8.43 11.83
C PHE A 237 19.97 -9.43 10.86
N GLU A 238 19.13 -10.25 10.25
CA GLU A 238 19.50 -11.29 9.31
C GLU A 238 19.93 -10.64 7.97
N PRO A 239 21.19 -10.82 7.52
CA PRO A 239 21.71 -10.08 6.36
C PRO A 239 20.91 -10.30 5.07
N TRP A 240 20.47 -11.53 4.83
CA TRP A 240 19.68 -11.87 3.64
C TRP A 240 18.31 -11.18 3.64
N TRP A 241 17.59 -11.22 4.76
CA TRP A 241 16.28 -10.57 4.90
C TRP A 241 16.40 -9.04 4.85
N MET A 242 17.47 -8.48 5.41
CA MET A 242 17.74 -7.04 5.33
C MET A 242 18.04 -6.62 3.89
N ALA A 243 18.86 -7.38 3.15
CA ALA A 243 19.13 -7.12 1.73
C ALA A 243 17.85 -7.18 0.87
N LEU A 244 16.95 -8.13 1.16
CA LEU A 244 15.65 -8.20 0.50
C LEU A 244 14.76 -7.00 0.85
N ALA A 245 14.73 -6.59 2.13
CA ALA A 245 13.99 -5.42 2.59
C ALA A 245 14.48 -4.13 1.93
N GLU A 246 15.79 -3.96 1.84
CA GLU A 246 16.44 -2.83 1.16
C GLU A 246 16.11 -2.84 -0.33
N THR A 247 16.23 -3.99 -1.00
CA THR A 247 15.87 -4.14 -2.43
C THR A 247 14.43 -3.70 -2.68
N ILE A 248 13.49 -4.13 -1.84
CA ILE A 248 12.07 -3.78 -1.97
C ILE A 248 11.81 -2.30 -1.66
N LEU A 249 12.44 -1.75 -0.62
CA LEU A 249 12.26 -0.37 -0.19
C LEU A 249 12.86 0.63 -1.20
N MET A 250 14.07 0.35 -1.66
CA MET A 250 14.85 1.26 -2.51
C MET A 250 14.46 1.16 -3.98
N HIS A 251 13.74 0.11 -4.39
CA HIS A 251 13.24 -0.01 -5.75
C HIS A 251 12.40 1.20 -6.17
N ASP A 252 12.72 1.72 -7.36
CA ASP A 252 11.99 2.80 -8.01
C ASP A 252 11.13 2.24 -9.15
N PRO A 253 9.79 2.17 -9.00
CA PRO A 253 8.92 1.59 -10.02
C PRO A 253 8.80 2.48 -11.27
N ARG A 254 9.26 3.74 -11.23
CA ARG A 254 9.09 4.69 -12.34
C ARG A 254 9.94 4.35 -13.55
N GLY A 255 11.07 3.67 -13.35
CA GLY A 255 11.97 3.26 -14.43
C GLY A 255 11.39 2.15 -15.32
N ASN A 256 10.40 1.39 -14.83
CA ASN A 256 9.78 0.29 -15.57
C ASN A 256 8.30 0.17 -15.20
N VAL A 257 7.46 1.03 -15.80
CA VAL A 257 6.03 1.10 -15.53
C VAL A 257 5.18 1.10 -16.80
N GLU A 258 4.11 0.30 -16.78
CA GLU A 258 3.01 0.39 -17.73
C GLU A 258 1.92 1.32 -17.18
N VAL A 259 1.76 2.49 -17.77
CA VAL A 259 0.73 3.45 -17.35
C VAL A 259 -0.60 3.13 -18.04
N ARG A 260 -1.64 2.91 -17.24
CA ARG A 260 -2.99 2.58 -17.70
C ARG A 260 -4.00 3.65 -17.32
N GLY A 261 -4.74 4.10 -18.32
CA GLY A 261 -5.75 5.14 -18.17
C GLY A 261 -5.53 6.26 -19.19
N SER A 262 -6.49 7.17 -19.26
CA SER A 262 -6.36 8.36 -20.12
C SER A 262 -5.47 9.42 -19.46
N GLY A 263 -4.78 10.23 -20.27
CA GLY A 263 -4.01 11.38 -19.77
C GLY A 263 -4.88 12.34 -18.92
N ARG A 264 -6.17 12.47 -19.26
CA ARG A 264 -7.15 13.23 -18.48
C ARG A 264 -7.41 12.66 -17.08
N GLU A 265 -7.31 11.35 -16.90
CA GLU A 265 -7.47 10.71 -15.58
C GLU A 265 -6.21 10.91 -14.73
N LEU A 266 -5.03 10.79 -15.33
CA LEU A 266 -3.74 11.07 -14.68
C LEU A 266 -3.67 12.52 -14.19
N ALA A 267 -4.08 13.47 -15.02
CA ALA A 267 -4.10 14.89 -14.67
C ALA A 267 -5.03 15.25 -13.48
N ARG A 268 -5.92 14.34 -13.05
CA ARG A 268 -6.75 14.56 -11.85
C ARG A 268 -5.97 14.37 -10.55
N VAL A 269 -4.83 13.70 -10.58
CA VAL A 269 -3.96 13.53 -9.42
C VAL A 269 -3.16 14.83 -9.25
N PRO A 270 -3.25 15.51 -8.11
CA PRO A 270 -2.47 16.73 -7.89
C PRO A 270 -0.97 16.43 -8.04
N ALA A 271 -0.23 17.33 -8.69
CA ALA A 271 1.19 17.14 -9.00
C ALA A 271 2.03 16.77 -7.76
N HIS A 272 1.78 17.43 -6.62
CA HIS A 272 2.46 17.18 -5.35
C HIS A 272 2.07 15.85 -4.65
N LYS A 273 1.17 15.06 -5.24
CA LYS A 273 0.75 13.72 -4.77
C LYS A 273 1.09 12.61 -5.77
N SER A 274 1.67 12.98 -6.89
CA SER A 274 2.09 12.04 -7.91
C SER A 274 3.47 11.51 -7.56
N LEU A 275 3.63 10.18 -7.60
CA LEU A 275 4.93 9.56 -7.35
C LEU A 275 5.92 9.89 -8.47
N PHE A 276 5.43 10.16 -9.69
CA PHE A 276 6.27 10.62 -10.79
C PHE A 276 7.05 11.89 -10.44
N ASN A 277 6.50 12.75 -9.58
CA ASN A 277 7.11 14.02 -9.18
C ASN A 277 7.88 13.94 -7.86
N ALA A 278 7.93 12.79 -7.19
CA ALA A 278 8.67 12.62 -5.95
C ALA A 278 10.19 12.54 -6.22
N PRO A 279 11.06 12.96 -5.30
CA PRO A 279 12.49 12.63 -5.37
C PRO A 279 12.74 11.11 -5.39
N SER A 280 13.83 10.62 -5.98
CA SER A 280 14.16 9.19 -6.00
C SER A 280 14.38 8.57 -4.61
N THR A 281 14.85 9.38 -3.66
CA THR A 281 15.01 9.01 -2.25
C THR A 281 13.69 8.99 -1.48
N HIS A 282 12.58 9.39 -2.12
CA HIS A 282 11.29 9.56 -1.48
C HIS A 282 10.19 8.77 -2.15
N GLY A 283 9.17 8.47 -1.37
CA GLY A 283 7.91 7.95 -1.84
C GLY A 283 7.83 6.43 -1.85
N LEU A 284 6.67 5.90 -1.48
CA LEU A 284 6.35 4.48 -1.59
C LEU A 284 5.18 4.27 -2.57
N PRO A 285 5.24 3.23 -3.42
CA PRO A 285 4.16 2.91 -4.35
C PRO A 285 2.88 2.49 -3.62
N ILE A 286 1.81 3.27 -3.80
CA ILE A 286 0.50 2.94 -3.24
C ILE A 286 -0.08 1.75 -4.03
N GLY A 287 -0.16 0.57 -3.44
CA GLY A 287 -0.70 -0.61 -4.10
C GLY A 287 -0.07 -1.92 -3.68
N ASN A 288 1.04 -1.86 -2.95
CA ASN A 288 1.76 -3.03 -2.46
C ASN A 288 1.59 -3.22 -0.94
N LEU A 289 1.64 -4.48 -0.50
CA LEU A 289 1.60 -4.86 0.91
C LEU A 289 2.77 -4.27 1.70
N SER A 290 4.00 -4.36 1.15
CA SER A 290 5.21 -3.83 1.77
C SER A 290 5.11 -2.33 2.02
N SER A 291 4.60 -1.55 1.06
CA SER A 291 4.46 -0.09 1.20
C SER A 291 3.52 0.31 2.33
N GLN A 292 2.43 -0.45 2.54
CA GLN A 292 1.53 -0.22 3.68
C GLN A 292 2.19 -0.57 5.01
N PHE A 293 2.92 -1.69 5.06
CA PHE A 293 3.63 -2.13 6.25
C PHE A 293 4.75 -1.15 6.64
N PHE A 294 5.58 -0.77 5.68
CA PHE A 294 6.67 0.19 5.84
C PHE A 294 6.18 1.58 6.27
N ALA A 295 5.05 2.04 5.78
CA ALA A 295 4.43 3.28 6.25
C ALA A 295 4.09 3.23 7.75
N ASN A 296 3.71 2.06 8.28
CA ASN A 296 3.51 1.90 9.72
C ASN A 296 4.81 1.79 10.50
N VAL A 297 5.84 1.13 9.95
CA VAL A 297 7.19 1.10 10.54
C VAL A 297 7.72 2.53 10.73
N LEU A 298 7.59 3.37 9.71
CA LEU A 298 7.98 4.78 9.78
C LEU A 298 7.34 5.53 10.94
N LEU A 299 6.02 5.36 11.07
CA LEU A 299 5.23 6.09 12.06
C LEU A 299 5.23 5.43 13.45
N ASP A 300 5.88 4.27 13.64
CA ASP A 300 6.07 3.70 14.98
C ASP A 300 6.95 4.63 15.82
N ASP A 301 8.04 5.19 15.27
CA ASP A 301 8.89 6.14 16.00
C ASP A 301 8.10 7.37 16.48
N LEU A 302 7.11 7.83 15.70
CA LEU A 302 6.18 8.88 16.13
C LEU A 302 5.26 8.40 17.25
N ASP A 303 4.66 7.21 17.11
CA ASP A 303 3.77 6.63 18.11
C ASP A 303 4.46 6.45 19.46
N GLN A 304 5.69 5.92 19.44
CA GLN A 304 6.52 5.75 20.63
C GLN A 304 6.86 7.11 21.26
N HIS A 305 7.16 8.14 20.45
CA HIS A 305 7.40 9.49 20.95
C HIS A 305 6.15 10.07 21.63
N VAL A 306 4.98 9.95 20.99
CA VAL A 306 3.71 10.44 21.54
C VAL A 306 3.36 9.72 22.85
N LYS A 307 3.58 8.40 22.94
CA LYS A 307 3.25 7.62 24.13
C LYS A 307 4.25 7.71 25.27
N HIS A 308 5.55 7.79 24.98
CA HIS A 308 6.57 7.68 26.02
C HIS A 308 7.26 9.02 26.35
N ARG A 309 7.31 9.95 25.40
CA ARG A 309 7.93 11.28 25.60
C ARG A 309 6.90 12.36 25.88
N ILE A 310 5.91 12.53 25.00
CA ILE A 310 4.78 13.45 25.22
C ILE A 310 3.86 12.91 26.32
N ARG A 311 3.77 11.58 26.44
CA ARG A 311 2.89 10.87 27.39
C ARG A 311 1.43 11.23 27.18
N ALA A 312 1.01 11.31 25.92
CA ALA A 312 -0.37 11.61 25.58
C ALA A 312 -1.31 10.52 26.14
N PRO A 313 -2.23 10.86 27.06
CA PRO A 313 -3.08 9.88 27.72
C PRO A 313 -4.03 9.21 26.72
N HIS A 314 -4.51 9.99 25.76
CA HIS A 314 -5.46 9.56 24.76
C HIS A 314 -4.93 9.92 23.37
N TYR A 315 -4.58 8.89 22.61
CA TYR A 315 -4.02 8.97 21.28
C TYR A 315 -4.54 7.80 20.45
N VAL A 316 -4.84 8.01 19.18
CA VAL A 316 -5.19 6.96 18.22
C VAL A 316 -4.74 7.35 16.82
N ARG A 317 -4.14 6.40 16.10
CA ARG A 317 -3.64 6.62 14.74
C ARG A 317 -4.19 5.59 13.75
N TYR A 318 -4.54 6.08 12.56
CA TYR A 318 -4.91 5.29 11.41
C TYR A 318 -4.16 5.79 10.17
N VAL A 319 -3.06 5.12 9.81
CA VAL A 319 -2.13 5.56 8.76
C VAL A 319 -1.57 6.95 9.10
N ASP A 320 -1.92 7.96 8.32
CA ASP A 320 -1.51 9.36 8.38
C ASP A 320 -2.46 10.23 9.21
N ASP A 321 -3.66 9.74 9.53
CA ASP A 321 -4.68 10.44 10.32
C ASP A 321 -4.57 10.00 11.78
N PHE A 322 -4.36 10.95 12.71
CA PHE A 322 -4.31 10.66 14.14
C PHE A 322 -5.01 11.73 14.99
N VAL A 323 -5.47 11.31 16.16
CA VAL A 323 -6.24 12.14 17.09
C VAL A 323 -5.65 12.04 18.48
N LEU A 324 -5.45 13.19 19.12
CA LEU A 324 -5.15 13.34 20.54
C LEU A 324 -6.35 13.95 21.25
N LEU A 325 -6.56 13.58 22.51
CA LEU A 325 -7.60 14.15 23.36
C LEU A 325 -6.98 14.68 24.65
N HIS A 326 -7.43 15.86 25.05
CA HIS A 326 -7.04 16.47 26.32
C HIS A 326 -8.11 17.44 26.81
N GLU A 327 -8.22 17.66 28.12
CA GLU A 327 -9.15 18.64 28.68
C GLU A 327 -8.67 20.07 28.34
N ASP A 328 -7.36 20.30 28.43
CA ASP A 328 -6.71 21.58 28.12
C ASP A 328 -6.25 21.68 26.65
N ALA A 329 -6.68 22.75 25.98
CA ALA A 329 -6.30 23.09 24.61
C ALA A 329 -4.85 23.60 24.50
N ALA A 330 -4.32 24.26 25.53
CA ALA A 330 -2.92 24.72 25.53
C ALA A 330 -1.97 23.52 25.53
N TRP A 331 -2.25 22.49 26.34
CA TRP A 331 -1.53 21.22 26.29
C TRP A 331 -1.57 20.56 24.90
N LEU A 332 -2.71 20.60 24.20
CA LEU A 332 -2.80 20.06 22.83
C LEU A 332 -1.93 20.84 21.85
N ASN A 333 -1.86 22.17 21.97
CA ASN A 333 -0.95 22.98 21.15
C ASN A 333 0.52 22.67 21.46
N TRP A 334 0.88 22.54 22.73
CA TRP A 334 2.21 22.10 23.12
C TRP A 334 2.54 20.70 22.55
N ALA A 335 1.61 19.74 22.63
CA ALA A 335 1.78 18.42 22.07
C ALA A 335 1.93 18.47 20.54
N ARG A 336 1.18 19.34 19.85
CA ARG A 336 1.30 19.58 18.40
C ARG A 336 2.71 20.03 18.04
N GLU A 337 3.29 20.99 18.75
CA GLU A 337 4.64 21.50 18.50
C GLU A 337 5.70 20.40 18.68
N ARG A 338 5.55 19.56 19.72
CA ARG A 338 6.46 18.41 19.94
C ARG A 338 6.31 17.35 18.84
N ILE A 339 5.09 17.11 18.36
CA ILE A 339 4.83 16.24 17.22
C ILE A 339 5.45 16.80 15.95
N GLU A 340 5.31 18.10 15.68
CA GLU A 340 5.92 18.75 14.51
C GLU A 340 7.45 18.66 14.54
N ALA A 341 8.07 18.89 15.72
CA ALA A 341 9.50 18.69 15.90
C ALA A 341 9.91 17.23 15.63
N LYS A 342 9.16 16.25 16.14
CA LYS A 342 9.48 14.84 15.89
C LYS A 342 9.29 14.43 14.43
N LEU A 343 8.29 14.99 13.76
CA LEU A 343 8.05 14.72 12.33
C LEU A 343 9.15 15.28 11.44
N ALA A 344 9.81 16.39 11.85
CA ALA A 344 10.96 16.92 11.14
C ALA A 344 12.12 15.91 11.09
N ASP A 345 12.37 15.16 12.17
CA ASP A 345 13.37 14.06 12.18
C ASP A 345 13.05 12.98 11.14
N LEU A 346 11.78 12.79 10.82
CA LEU A 346 11.29 11.79 9.87
C LEU A 346 11.12 12.35 8.45
N ASP A 347 11.50 13.60 8.23
CA ASP A 347 11.28 14.37 6.99
C ASP A 347 9.78 14.45 6.59
N LEU A 348 8.91 14.56 7.59
CA LEU A 348 7.47 14.63 7.44
C LEU A 348 6.92 15.95 7.99
N ARG A 349 5.72 16.34 7.52
CA ARG A 349 5.04 17.56 7.95
C ARG A 349 3.56 17.32 8.15
N LEU A 350 2.96 18.04 9.10
CA LEU A 350 1.52 18.11 9.25
C LEU A 350 0.89 18.88 8.09
N ASN A 351 -0.35 18.51 7.75
CA ASN A 351 -1.17 19.24 6.81
C ASN A 351 -1.94 20.35 7.55
N PRO A 352 -1.58 21.63 7.37
CA PRO A 352 -2.16 22.73 8.15
C PRO A 352 -3.68 22.85 7.93
N SER A 353 -4.16 22.57 6.71
CA SER A 353 -5.60 22.65 6.38
C SER A 353 -6.45 21.54 7.00
N LYS A 354 -5.82 20.47 7.50
CA LYS A 354 -6.50 19.32 8.09
C LYS A 354 -6.14 19.10 9.56
N THR A 355 -5.19 19.88 10.09
CA THR A 355 -4.94 19.96 11.51
C THR A 355 -6.07 20.75 12.16
N ILE A 356 -6.81 20.13 13.07
CA ILE A 356 -8.01 20.72 13.67
C ILE A 356 -7.91 20.57 15.18
N LEU A 357 -7.98 21.70 15.90
CA LEU A 357 -8.13 21.73 17.35
C LEU A 357 -9.49 22.34 17.68
N GLN A 358 -10.38 21.56 18.30
CA GLN A 358 -11.69 22.06 18.74
C GLN A 358 -12.33 21.19 19.83
N PRO A 359 -13.44 21.64 20.44
CA PRO A 359 -14.20 20.82 21.40
C PRO A 359 -14.71 19.52 20.76
N ALA A 360 -14.55 18.40 21.47
CA ALA A 360 -15.00 17.08 21.00
C ALA A 360 -16.51 16.99 20.80
N SER A 361 -17.29 17.81 21.51
CA SER A 361 -18.76 17.88 21.41
C SER A 361 -19.25 18.29 20.01
N ARG A 362 -18.45 19.06 19.25
CA ARG A 362 -18.74 19.43 17.85
C ARG A 362 -18.75 18.22 16.91
N GLY A 363 -18.06 17.16 17.30
CA GLY A 363 -18.02 15.88 16.63
C GLY A 363 -16.64 15.61 16.03
N ILE A 364 -16.11 14.43 16.31
CA ILE A 364 -14.80 13.98 15.81
C ILE A 364 -15.03 13.11 14.57
N ASP A 365 -14.58 13.59 13.42
CA ASP A 365 -14.59 12.81 12.17
C ASP A 365 -13.31 11.98 12.05
N PHE A 366 -13.43 10.65 12.17
CA PHE A 366 -12.29 9.73 12.15
C PHE A 366 -12.68 8.41 11.50
N VAL A 367 -11.82 7.88 10.61
CA VAL A 367 -11.95 6.56 9.95
C VAL A 367 -13.36 6.23 9.39
N GLY A 368 -14.02 7.23 8.79
CA GLY A 368 -15.34 7.08 8.19
C GLY A 368 -16.52 7.13 9.17
N HIS A 369 -16.27 7.44 10.43
CA HIS A 369 -17.26 7.64 11.49
C HIS A 369 -17.23 9.08 11.99
N VAL A 370 -18.37 9.55 12.51
CA VAL A 370 -18.46 10.79 13.26
C VAL A 370 -18.90 10.46 14.68
N LEU A 371 -18.05 10.79 15.64
CA LEU A 371 -18.31 10.59 17.07
C LEU A 371 -18.82 11.90 17.67
N LYS A 372 -20.04 11.88 18.21
CA LYS A 372 -20.69 13.00 18.92
C LYS A 372 -21.10 12.53 20.32
N PRO A 373 -21.53 13.45 21.20
CA PRO A 373 -22.09 13.06 22.50
C PRO A 373 -23.09 11.92 22.34
N TRP A 374 -22.78 10.82 23.04
CA TRP A 374 -23.61 9.61 23.16
C TRP A 374 -23.84 8.81 21.88
N ARG A 375 -23.25 9.21 20.74
CA ARG A 375 -23.50 8.54 19.47
C ARG A 375 -22.30 8.51 18.54
N ARG A 376 -22.16 7.39 17.83
CA ARG A 376 -21.25 7.22 16.70
C ARG A 376 -22.05 6.86 15.46
N THR A 377 -22.00 7.73 14.44
CA THR A 377 -22.70 7.57 13.16
C THR A 377 -21.71 7.37 12.01
N THR A 378 -22.18 6.94 10.84
CA THR A 378 -21.36 6.94 9.63
C THR A 378 -21.13 8.37 9.14
N ARG A 379 -19.97 8.65 8.53
CA ARG A 379 -19.67 9.96 7.95
C ARG A 379 -20.73 10.33 6.89
N PRO A 380 -21.35 11.53 6.95
CA PRO A 380 -22.43 11.92 6.04
C PRO A 380 -22.07 11.77 4.55
N ARG A 381 -20.87 12.22 4.14
CA ARG A 381 -20.39 12.07 2.75
C ARG A 381 -20.34 10.61 2.29
N THR A 382 -19.97 9.69 3.19
CA THR A 382 -19.94 8.25 2.89
C THR A 382 -21.35 7.72 2.72
N MET A 383 -22.29 8.16 3.56
CA MET A 383 -23.70 7.79 3.47
C MET A 383 -24.33 8.30 2.17
N THR A 384 -24.13 9.58 1.82
CA THR A 384 -24.61 10.15 0.54
C THR A 384 -24.05 9.39 -0.66
N ALA A 385 -22.75 9.05 -0.63
CA ALA A 385 -22.13 8.27 -1.68
C ALA A 385 -22.71 6.83 -1.76
N ALA A 386 -23.03 6.21 -0.62
CA ALA A 386 -23.65 4.89 -0.57
C ALA A 386 -25.04 4.91 -1.23
N LEU A 387 -25.90 5.85 -0.82
CA LEU A 387 -27.25 6.01 -1.39
C LEU A 387 -27.19 6.20 -2.91
N ARG A 388 -26.36 7.14 -3.38
CA ARG A 388 -26.21 7.43 -4.80
C ARG A 388 -25.75 6.19 -5.57
N ARG A 389 -24.78 5.43 -5.05
CA ARG A 389 -24.24 4.27 -5.75
C ARG A 389 -25.20 3.11 -5.84
N VAL A 390 -26.00 2.87 -4.80
CA VAL A 390 -27.05 1.85 -4.89
C VAL A 390 -28.14 2.31 -5.86
N ALA A 391 -28.47 3.60 -5.87
CA ALA A 391 -29.43 4.16 -6.80
C ALA A 391 -28.96 4.12 -8.27
N GLU A 392 -27.66 4.21 -8.54
CA GLU A 392 -27.06 4.20 -9.89
C GLU A 392 -26.47 2.84 -10.30
N ALA A 393 -26.43 1.84 -9.42
CA ALA A 393 -25.82 0.54 -9.73
C ALA A 393 -26.57 -0.17 -10.87
N ALA A 394 -25.86 -0.97 -11.67
CA ALA A 394 -26.50 -1.86 -12.64
C ALA A 394 -27.39 -2.89 -11.92
N PRO A 395 -28.54 -3.31 -12.49
CA PRO A 395 -29.49 -4.20 -11.82
C PRO A 395 -28.85 -5.46 -11.21
N GLU A 396 -27.93 -6.09 -11.92
CA GLU A 396 -27.23 -7.30 -11.47
C GLU A 396 -26.34 -7.07 -10.23
N ASP A 397 -25.91 -5.83 -10.02
CA ASP A 397 -24.94 -5.45 -9.00
C ASP A 397 -25.57 -4.86 -7.74
N VAL A 398 -26.86 -4.47 -7.79
CA VAL A 398 -27.55 -3.78 -6.69
C VAL A 398 -27.45 -4.60 -5.40
N HIS A 399 -27.72 -5.90 -5.47
CA HIS A 399 -27.70 -6.79 -4.31
C HIS A 399 -26.34 -6.80 -3.60
N GLN A 400 -25.25 -6.97 -4.36
CA GLN A 400 -23.90 -7.01 -3.80
C GLN A 400 -23.50 -5.64 -3.23
N THR A 401 -23.80 -4.57 -3.96
CA THR A 401 -23.51 -3.19 -3.55
C THR A 401 -24.23 -2.83 -2.26
N ALA A 402 -25.54 -3.12 -2.20
CA ALA A 402 -26.38 -2.85 -1.05
C ALA A 402 -25.89 -3.60 0.19
N ASN A 403 -25.59 -4.90 0.07
CA ASN A 403 -25.11 -5.69 1.20
C ASN A 403 -23.74 -5.25 1.70
N SER A 404 -22.86 -4.79 0.81
CA SER A 404 -21.60 -4.15 1.20
C SER A 404 -21.85 -2.91 2.07
N TYR A 405 -22.76 -2.01 1.65
CA TYR A 405 -23.09 -0.82 2.42
C TYR A 405 -23.86 -1.10 3.71
N PHE A 406 -24.78 -2.07 3.74
CA PHE A 406 -25.39 -2.52 5.00
C PHE A 406 -24.33 -3.08 5.96
N GLY A 407 -23.33 -3.79 5.46
CA GLY A 407 -22.17 -4.21 6.24
C GLY A 407 -21.45 -3.04 6.90
N LEU A 408 -21.17 -1.98 6.14
CA LEU A 408 -20.54 -0.77 6.64
C LEU A 408 -21.40 -0.03 7.67
N LEU A 409 -22.67 0.23 7.37
CA LEU A 409 -23.55 1.02 8.24
C LEU A 409 -23.79 0.34 9.61
N ARG A 410 -23.78 -1.00 9.66
CA ARG A 410 -23.91 -1.75 10.92
C ARG A 410 -22.78 -1.50 11.92
N GLN A 411 -21.63 -0.99 11.47
CA GLN A 411 -20.48 -0.74 12.32
C GLN A 411 -20.66 0.48 13.23
N ALA A 412 -21.52 1.41 12.84
CA ALA A 412 -21.87 2.59 13.61
C ALA A 412 -22.98 2.25 14.63
N SER A 413 -22.77 2.69 15.88
CA SER A 413 -23.72 2.46 16.99
C SER A 413 -25.12 3.03 16.71
N HIS A 414 -25.18 4.19 16.03
CA HIS A 414 -26.43 4.90 15.76
C HIS A 414 -26.67 4.98 14.25
N SER A 415 -27.01 3.85 13.64
CA SER A 415 -27.15 3.70 12.19
C SER A 415 -28.55 3.32 11.71
N ARG A 416 -29.55 3.21 12.59
CA ARG A 416 -30.90 2.75 12.21
C ARG A 416 -31.53 3.64 11.13
N HIS A 417 -31.42 4.96 11.28
CA HIS A 417 -31.93 5.91 10.28
C HIS A 417 -31.19 5.77 8.95
N ASP A 418 -29.85 5.70 8.97
CA ASP A 418 -29.04 5.50 7.75
C ASP A 418 -29.40 4.20 7.04
N ARG A 419 -29.57 3.10 7.80
CA ARG A 419 -29.96 1.80 7.25
C ARG A 419 -31.38 1.81 6.68
N ALA A 420 -32.30 2.55 7.28
CA ALA A 420 -33.65 2.75 6.73
C ALA A 420 -33.61 3.54 5.42
N ALA A 421 -32.83 4.63 5.34
CA ALA A 421 -32.66 5.39 4.12
C ALA A 421 -32.08 4.53 2.99
N LEU A 422 -31.05 3.73 3.28
CA LEU A 422 -30.49 2.78 2.31
C LEU A 422 -31.51 1.72 1.89
N ALA A 423 -32.26 1.14 2.84
CA ALA A 423 -33.30 0.16 2.56
C ALA A 423 -34.38 0.70 1.63
N ASN A 424 -34.77 1.96 1.76
CA ASN A 424 -35.74 2.59 0.86
C ASN A 424 -35.21 2.73 -0.57
N VAL A 425 -33.92 3.01 -0.76
CA VAL A 425 -33.30 2.99 -2.10
C VAL A 425 -33.29 1.56 -2.65
N VAL A 426 -32.90 0.58 -1.84
CA VAL A 426 -32.83 -0.84 -2.25
C VAL A 426 -34.21 -1.38 -2.65
N ARG A 427 -35.26 -1.05 -1.89
CA ARG A 427 -36.64 -1.42 -2.20
C ARG A 427 -37.12 -0.81 -3.51
N ARG A 428 -36.82 0.47 -3.75
CA ARG A 428 -37.10 1.14 -5.04
C ARG A 428 -36.38 0.50 -6.22
N ARG A 429 -35.26 -0.19 -5.97
CA ARG A 429 -34.52 -0.97 -6.97
C ARG A 429 -35.01 -2.43 -7.10
N GLY A 430 -36.14 -2.79 -6.48
CA GLY A 430 -36.78 -4.12 -6.63
C GLY A 430 -36.31 -5.19 -5.66
N HIS A 431 -35.51 -4.84 -4.65
CA HIS A 431 -34.97 -5.83 -3.70
C HIS A 431 -35.67 -5.80 -2.35
N ALA A 432 -35.99 -6.99 -1.82
CA ALA A 432 -36.44 -7.16 -0.44
C ALA A 432 -35.29 -6.90 0.55
N VAL A 433 -35.61 -6.35 1.73
CA VAL A 433 -34.63 -6.04 2.79
C VAL A 433 -35.10 -6.69 4.09
N SER A 434 -34.16 -7.20 4.89
CA SER A 434 -34.46 -7.80 6.19
C SER A 434 -35.18 -6.83 7.13
N ALA A 435 -36.04 -7.34 8.02
CA ALA A 435 -36.76 -6.52 9.01
C ALA A 435 -35.80 -5.71 9.90
N ALA A 436 -34.65 -6.29 10.24
CA ALA A 436 -33.61 -5.61 11.01
C ALA A 436 -32.86 -4.51 10.22
N LEU A 437 -33.14 -4.34 8.91
CA LEU A 437 -32.47 -3.40 8.00
C LEU A 437 -30.95 -3.63 7.94
N THR A 438 -30.56 -4.89 7.77
CA THR A 438 -29.16 -5.34 7.84
C THR A 438 -28.66 -6.05 6.60
N LYS A 439 -29.56 -6.48 5.71
CA LYS A 439 -29.21 -7.16 4.46
C LYS A 439 -30.35 -7.03 3.44
N ALA A 440 -29.97 -6.97 2.17
CA ALA A 440 -30.87 -7.14 1.04
C ALA A 440 -30.87 -8.61 0.58
N TYR A 441 -31.98 -9.06 0.04
CA TYR A 441 -32.11 -10.37 -0.60
C TYR A 441 -32.08 -10.22 -2.13
N ARG A 442 -31.70 -11.28 -2.84
CA ARG A 442 -31.83 -11.31 -4.30
C ARG A 442 -33.31 -11.17 -4.65
N SER A 443 -33.61 -10.35 -5.65
CA SER A 443 -34.97 -10.33 -6.22
C SER A 443 -35.26 -11.74 -6.73
N LYS A 444 -36.48 -12.24 -6.50
CA LYS A 444 -36.98 -13.33 -7.33
C LYS A 444 -37.06 -12.75 -8.75
N ALA A 445 -36.38 -13.40 -9.70
CA ALA A 445 -36.50 -13.07 -11.11
C ALA A 445 -37.94 -13.32 -11.56
#